data_AF-A0A3N5K706-F1
#
_entry.id   AF-A0A3N5K706-F1
#
_cell.length_a   1.000
_cell.length_b   1.000
_cell.length_c   1.000
_cell.angle_alpha   90.00
_cell.angle_beta   90.00
_cell.angle_gamma   90.00
#
_symmetry.space_group_name_H-M   'P 1'
#
loop_
_entity.id
_entity.type
_entity.pdbx_description
1 polymer ?
#
loop_
_entity_poly.entity_id
_entity_poly.type
_entity_poly.pdbx_seq_one_letter_code
_entity_poly.pdbx_strand_id
1 'polypeptide(L)'
;MSGDRFSVVYRLDGDEAAARRRAQDICLEQTVEVPDALVPDGVIRDHVVGRIERFEARAEGGHAARISYAAETAGPDLTQLLNVLFGN
;
A
#
# COMPACT_ATOMS: atom_id res chain seq x y z
N MET A 1 1.69 3.79 -17.74
CA MET A 1 2.51 3.18 -16.67
C MET A 1 3.19 1.95 -17.22
N SER A 2 4.42 1.68 -16.83
CA SER A 2 5.18 0.51 -17.33
C SER A 2 4.57 -0.81 -16.89
N GLY A 3 3.80 -0.79 -15.79
CA GLY A 3 3.22 -1.98 -15.18
C GLY A 3 4.14 -2.61 -14.12
N ASP A 4 5.37 -2.13 -14.01
CA ASP A 4 6.31 -2.58 -12.99
C ASP A 4 5.85 -2.14 -11.60
N ARG A 5 6.01 -3.03 -10.62
CA ARG A 5 5.65 -2.77 -9.23
C ARG A 5 6.72 -3.30 -8.29
N PHE A 6 6.98 -2.55 -7.23
CA PHE A 6 7.74 -3.07 -6.08
C PHE A 6 6.76 -3.44 -4.96
N SER A 7 7.21 -4.28 -4.03
CA SER A 7 6.38 -4.77 -2.93
C SER A 7 7.01 -4.49 -1.58
N VAL A 8 6.15 -4.23 -0.60
CA VAL A 8 6.51 -3.92 0.78
C VAL A 8 5.67 -4.81 1.68
N VAL A 9 6.28 -5.36 2.74
CA VAL A 9 5.57 -6.19 3.71
C VAL A 9 5.42 -5.41 5.00
N TYR A 10 4.19 -5.03 5.31
CA TYR A 10 3.82 -4.37 6.56
C TYR A 10 3.38 -5.39 7.59
N ARG A 11 3.83 -5.20 8.82
CA ARG A 11 3.37 -5.94 10.00
C ARG A 11 2.32 -5.09 10.70
N LEU A 12 1.13 -5.66 10.88
CA LEU A 12 -0.04 -4.94 11.37
C LEU A 12 -0.58 -5.65 12.61
N ASP A 13 -0.66 -4.92 13.71
CA ASP A 13 -1.21 -5.41 14.96
C ASP A 13 -2.74 -5.24 15.00
N GLY A 14 -3.41 -6.02 15.86
CA GLY A 14 -4.86 -6.04 16.00
C GLY A 14 -5.52 -7.26 15.38
N ASP A 15 -6.85 -7.31 15.48
CA ASP A 15 -7.65 -8.36 14.85
C ASP A 15 -7.63 -8.24 13.31
N GLU A 16 -8.17 -9.26 12.64
CA GLU A 16 -8.16 -9.36 11.18
C GLU A 16 -8.84 -8.15 10.52
N ALA A 17 -9.97 -7.69 11.06
CA ALA A 17 -10.73 -6.59 10.50
C ALA A 17 -9.98 -5.25 10.64
N ALA A 18 -9.44 -4.97 11.82
CA ALA A 18 -8.65 -3.78 12.08
C ALA A 18 -7.37 -3.75 11.23
N ALA A 19 -6.64 -4.87 11.17
CA ALA A 19 -5.42 -4.98 10.37
C ALA A 19 -5.69 -4.86 8.87
N ARG A 20 -6.79 -5.46 8.38
CA ARG A 20 -7.16 -5.37 6.96
C ARG A 20 -7.57 -3.95 6.58
N ARG A 21 -8.32 -3.26 7.44
CA ARG A 21 -8.63 -1.84 7.25
C ARG A 21 -7.35 -1.00 7.22
N ARG A 22 -6.42 -1.24 8.16
CA ARG A 22 -5.11 -0.55 8.17
C ARG A 22 -4.33 -0.79 6.88
N ALA A 23 -4.34 -2.00 6.33
CA ALA A 23 -3.70 -2.30 5.05
C ALA A 23 -4.33 -1.54 3.86
N GLN A 24 -5.66 -1.35 3.89
CA GLN A 24 -6.38 -0.56 2.88
C GLN A 24 -6.04 0.94 3.00
N ASP A 25 -6.00 1.46 4.23
CA ASP A 25 -5.60 2.85 4.49
C ASP A 25 -4.18 3.10 3.95
N ILE A 26 -3.22 2.21 4.24
CA ILE A 26 -1.84 2.28 3.73
C ILE A 26 -1.81 2.34 2.19
N CYS A 27 -2.65 1.58 1.50
CA CYS A 27 -2.70 1.60 0.03
C CYS A 27 -3.06 2.99 -0.52
N LEU A 28 -3.92 3.73 0.18
CA LEU A 28 -4.38 5.06 -0.22
C LEU A 28 -3.40 6.15 0.24
N GLU A 29 -3.01 6.13 1.51
CA GLU A 29 -2.12 7.10 2.15
C GLU A 29 -0.77 7.16 1.43
N GLN A 30 -0.19 6.02 1.09
CA GLN A 30 1.14 5.95 0.44
C GLN A 30 1.09 6.13 -1.08
N THR A 31 -0.06 6.47 -1.68
CA THR A 31 -0.16 6.66 -3.14
C THR A 31 -0.92 7.90 -3.58
N VAL A 32 -2.14 8.10 -3.08
CA VAL A 32 -3.05 9.16 -3.55
C VAL A 32 -3.43 10.14 -2.44
N GLU A 33 -3.19 9.79 -1.17
CA GLU A 33 -3.38 10.66 -0.01
C GLU A 33 -4.80 11.27 0.10
N VAL A 34 -5.80 10.57 -0.43
CA VAL A 34 -7.21 10.96 -0.39
C VAL A 34 -8.09 9.79 0.03
N PRO A 35 -9.28 10.04 0.60
CA PRO A 35 -10.26 9.00 0.86
C PRO A 35 -10.62 8.20 -0.39
N ASP A 36 -10.86 6.89 -0.23
CA ASP A 36 -11.25 5.97 -1.32
C ASP A 36 -12.43 6.49 -2.17
N ALA A 37 -13.39 7.14 -1.51
CA ALA A 37 -14.57 7.72 -2.16
C ALA A 37 -14.27 8.87 -3.13
N LEU A 38 -13.08 9.48 -3.04
CA LEU A 38 -12.62 10.54 -3.94
C LEU A 38 -11.71 10.01 -5.04
N VAL A 39 -11.33 8.72 -5.00
CA VAL A 39 -10.48 8.12 -6.04
C VAL A 39 -11.33 7.83 -7.27
N PRO A 40 -11.04 8.47 -8.42
CA PRO A 40 -11.80 8.24 -9.64
C PRO A 40 -11.52 6.84 -10.19
N ASP A 41 -12.56 6.23 -10.77
CA ASP A 41 -12.44 4.95 -11.46
C ASP A 41 -11.52 5.03 -12.68
N GLY A 42 -11.02 3.87 -13.12
CA GLY A 42 -10.09 3.77 -14.23
C GLY A 42 -8.65 3.97 -13.77
N VAL A 43 -7.86 4.72 -14.54
CA VAL A 43 -6.39 4.67 -14.48
C VAL A 43 -5.81 4.91 -13.07
N ILE A 44 -6.39 5.84 -12.29
CA ILE A 44 -5.91 6.14 -10.94
C ILE A 44 -6.13 4.95 -10.02
N ARG A 45 -7.38 4.48 -9.90
CA ARG A 45 -7.74 3.33 -9.07
C ARG A 45 -7.01 2.06 -9.50
N ASP A 46 -6.95 1.83 -10.81
CA ASP A 46 -6.44 0.58 -11.37
C ASP A 46 -4.92 0.49 -11.28
N HIS A 47 -4.19 1.59 -11.44
CA HIS A 47 -2.74 1.53 -11.61
C HIS A 47 -1.94 2.33 -10.58
N VAL A 48 -2.47 3.43 -10.04
CA VAL A 48 -1.75 4.28 -9.07
C VAL A 48 -1.90 3.73 -7.65
N VAL A 49 -3.12 3.38 -7.25
CA VAL A 49 -3.41 2.96 -5.88
C VAL A 49 -2.61 1.70 -5.50
N GLY A 50 -2.18 1.65 -4.23
CA GLY A 50 -1.50 0.49 -3.66
C GLY A 50 -2.41 -0.75 -3.72
N ARG A 51 -1.81 -1.93 -3.85
CA ARG A 51 -2.58 -3.18 -3.96
C ARG A 51 -2.14 -4.16 -2.90
N ILE A 52 -3.09 -4.67 -2.12
CA ILE A 52 -2.84 -5.78 -1.19
C ILE A 52 -2.71 -7.07 -2.00
N GLU A 53 -1.47 -7.50 -2.24
CA GLU A 53 -1.15 -8.72 -2.98
C GLU A 53 -1.26 -9.98 -2.11
N ARG A 54 -1.11 -9.83 -0.79
CA ARG A 54 -1.22 -10.92 0.18
C ARG A 54 -1.55 -10.36 1.55
N PHE A 55 -2.40 -11.06 2.31
CA PHE A 55 -2.74 -10.71 3.68
C PHE A 55 -2.88 -11.99 4.50
N GLU A 56 -2.07 -12.15 5.54
CA GLU A 56 -1.98 -13.40 6.30
C GLU A 56 -1.78 -13.17 7.79
N ALA A 57 -2.33 -14.06 8.61
CA ALA A 57 -2.04 -14.08 10.05
C ALA A 57 -0.58 -14.46 10.31
N ARG A 58 0.00 -13.87 11.36
CA ARG A 58 1.37 -14.18 11.81
C ARG A 58 1.33 -15.06 13.05
N ALA A 59 2.30 -15.97 13.17
CA ALA A 59 2.41 -16.88 14.33
C ALA A 59 2.57 -16.15 15.67
N GLU A 60 3.16 -14.96 15.64
CA GLU A 60 3.42 -14.10 16.81
C GLU A 60 2.20 -13.23 17.20
N GLY A 61 1.09 -13.34 16.47
CA GLY A 61 -0.06 -12.44 16.54
C GLY A 61 -0.02 -11.33 15.48
N GLY A 62 -1.20 -10.76 15.20
CA GLY A 62 -1.38 -9.78 14.13
C GLY A 62 -1.29 -10.39 12.73
N HIS A 63 -1.06 -9.52 11.74
CA HIS A 63 -1.12 -9.85 10.32
C HIS A 63 0.08 -9.28 9.54
N ALA A 64 0.39 -9.90 8.41
CA ALA A 64 1.35 -9.40 7.43
C ALA A 64 0.59 -9.05 6.14
N ALA A 65 0.73 -7.80 5.69
CA ALA A 65 0.18 -7.32 4.43
C ALA A 65 1.32 -7.07 3.44
N ARG A 66 1.35 -7.81 2.32
CA ARG A 66 2.21 -7.49 1.18
C ARG A 66 1.47 -6.53 0.28
N ILE A 67 1.95 -5.30 0.21
CA ILE A 67 1.35 -4.23 -0.62
C ILE A 67 2.31 -3.92 -1.76
N SER A 68 1.79 -3.86 -2.99
CA SER A 68 2.54 -3.44 -4.16
C SER A 68 2.20 -2.02 -4.58
N TYR A 69 3.20 -1.29 -5.08
CA TYR A 69 3.10 0.09 -5.55
C TYR A 69 3.66 0.19 -6.97
N ALA A 70 3.11 1.08 -7.80
CA ALA A 70 3.67 1.35 -9.13
C ALA A 70 5.12 1.85 -8.98
N ALA A 71 6.06 1.32 -9.76
CA ALA A 71 7.47 1.69 -9.64
C ALA A 71 7.70 3.20 -9.82
N GLU A 72 6.84 3.85 -10.61
CA GLU A 72 6.84 5.29 -10.83
C GLU A 72 6.60 6.12 -9.56
N THR A 73 6.02 5.58 -8.49
CA THR A 73 5.78 6.34 -7.23
C THR A 73 7.07 6.59 -6.45
N ALA A 74 8.04 5.65 -6.53
CA ALA A 74 9.29 5.73 -5.80
C ALA A 74 10.34 6.62 -6.48
N GLY A 75 10.18 6.93 -7.77
CA GLY A 75 11.20 7.66 -8.53
C GLY A 75 12.57 6.96 -8.55
N PRO A 76 13.65 7.65 -8.98
CA PRO A 76 14.99 7.06 -9.05
C PRO A 76 15.78 7.14 -7.73
N ASP A 77 15.32 7.95 -6.77
CA ASP A 77 16.09 8.29 -5.58
C ASP A 77 15.61 7.52 -4.34
N LEU A 78 16.58 7.02 -3.55
CA LEU A 78 16.29 6.30 -2.31
C LEU A 78 15.46 7.12 -1.32
N THR A 79 15.65 8.44 -1.28
CA THR A 79 14.89 9.34 -0.40
C THR A 79 13.41 9.37 -0.77
N GLN A 80 13.09 9.38 -2.06
CA GLN A 80 11.71 9.33 -2.54
C GLN A 80 11.07 7.97 -2.25
N LEU A 81 11.81 6.87 -2.43
CA LEU A 81 11.36 5.55 -2.01
C LEU A 81 11.00 5.55 -0.51
N LEU A 82 11.88 6.06 0.35
CA LEU A 82 11.62 6.12 1.79
C LEU A 82 10.39 6.97 2.13
N ASN A 83 10.17 8.06 1.42
CA ASN A 83 8.97 8.89 1.57
C ASN A 83 7.69 8.13 1.21
N VAL A 84 7.73 7.21 0.23
CA VAL A 84 6.59 6.34 -0.12
C VAL A 84 6.42 5.17 0.86
N LEU A 85 7.48 4.71 1.51
CA LEU A 85 7.41 3.57 2.44
C LEU A 85 6.92 3.96 3.84
N PHE A 86 7.38 5.12 4.32
CA PHE A 86 7.26 5.59 5.69
C PHE A 86 6.82 7.06 5.78
N GLY A 87 6.36 7.64 4.66
CA GLY A 87 5.60 8.88 4.72
C GLY A 87 4.28 8.66 5.48
N ASN A 88 3.58 9.77 5.72
CA ASN A 88 2.29 9.90 6.41
C ASN A 88 1.63 8.65 7.03
#